data_AF-A0A958PFG5-F1
#
_entry.id   AF-A0A958PFG5-F1
#
_cell.length_a   1.000
_cell.length_b   1.000
_cell.length_c   1.000
_cell.angle_alpha   90.00
_cell.angle_beta   90.00
_cell.angle_gamma   90.00
#
_symmetry.space_group_name_H-M   'P 1'
#
loop_
_entity.id
_entity.type
_entity.pdbx_description
1 polymer ?
#
loop_
_entity_poly.entity_id
_entity_poly.type
_entity_poly.pdbx_seq_one_letter_code
_entity_poly.pdbx_strand_id
1 'polypeptide(L)' 'KQLYPQIELWRQPPYEYETVRLPIDLLTGGELFRGWVDDDQKGLKDLEDQLKNDEEIWREERLPFLLY' A
#
# COMPACT_ATOMS: atom_id res chain seq x y z
N LYS A 1 4.87 21.68 -2.74
CA LYS A 1 4.10 22.45 -3.75
C LYS A 1 3.40 21.45 -4.65
N GLN A 2 2.08 21.35 -4.60
CA GLN A 2 1.31 20.38 -5.39
C GLN A 2 1.27 20.84 -6.85
N LEU A 3 1.67 19.98 -7.79
CA LEU A 3 1.82 20.36 -9.20
C LEU A 3 0.48 20.38 -9.96
N TYR A 4 -0.48 19.53 -9.56
CA TYR A 4 -1.79 19.40 -10.21
C TYR A 4 -2.91 19.09 -9.19
N PRO A 5 -3.34 20.06 -8.37
CA PRO A 5 -4.31 19.83 -7.29
C PRO A 5 -5.71 19.40 -7.77
N GLN A 6 -6.05 19.66 -9.03
CA GLN A 6 -7.33 19.29 -9.64
C GLN A 6 -7.37 17.85 -10.18
N ILE A 7 -6.23 17.16 -10.23
CA ILE A 7 -6.18 15.76 -10.68
C ILE A 7 -6.41 14.89 -9.45
N GLU A 8 -7.47 14.09 -9.48
CA GLU A 8 -7.65 13.03 -8.51
C GLU A 8 -6.46 12.05 -8.60
N LEU A 9 -5.78 11.86 -7.48
CA LEU A 9 -4.60 11.01 -7.41
C LEU A 9 -4.95 9.54 -7.67
N TRP A 10 -6.09 9.11 -7.14
CA TRP A 10 -6.54 7.73 -7.22
C TRP A 10 -7.52 7.54 -8.36
N ARG A 11 -7.27 6.51 -9.15
CA ARG A 11 -8.23 6.05 -10.16
C ARG A 11 -9.46 5.48 -9.46
N GLN A 12 -10.64 5.97 -9.80
CA GLN A 12 -11.91 5.39 -9.33
C GLN A 12 -12.18 4.03 -10.00
N PRO A 13 -12.95 3.12 -9.37
CA PRO A 13 -13.45 1.91 -10.02
C PRO A 13 -14.28 2.25 -11.28
N PRO A 14 -14.39 1.33 -12.26
CA PRO A 14 -13.91 -0.05 -12.22
C PRO A 14 -12.43 -0.21 -12.61
N TYR A 15 -11.84 -1.31 -12.14
CA TYR A 15 -10.52 -1.78 -12.56
C TYR A 15 -10.53 -3.29 -12.74
N GLU A 16 -10.25 -3.74 -13.96
CA GLU A 16 -10.43 -5.13 -14.38
C GLU A 16 -11.83 -5.66 -14.01
N TYR A 17 -11.89 -6.66 -13.13
CA TYR A 17 -13.13 -7.30 -12.67
C TYR A 17 -13.63 -6.74 -11.32
N GLU A 18 -12.90 -5.78 -10.73
CA GLU A 18 -13.27 -5.14 -9.48
C GLU A 18 -14.06 -3.85 -9.75
N THR A 19 -15.23 -3.74 -9.14
CA THR A 19 -16.19 -2.65 -9.37
C THR A 19 -16.44 -1.79 -8.15
N VAL A 20 -15.94 -2.18 -6.97
CA VAL A 20 -16.21 -1.52 -5.70
C VAL A 20 -14.94 -0.98 -5.07
N ARG A 21 -13.90 -1.80 -4.93
CA ARG A 21 -12.66 -1.40 -4.25
C ARG A 21 -11.81 -0.49 -5.12
N LEU A 22 -11.13 0.47 -4.50
CA LEU A 22 -10.17 1.30 -5.20
C LEU A 22 -9.05 0.42 -5.78
N PRO A 23 -8.61 0.68 -7.03
CA PRO A 23 -7.57 -0.11 -7.68
C PRO A 23 -6.26 -0.13 -6.88
N ILE A 24 -5.90 0.99 -6.24
CA ILE A 24 -4.69 1.05 -5.42
C ILE A 24 -4.78 0.09 -4.23
N ASP A 25 -5.90 0.08 -3.51
CA ASP A 25 -6.12 -0.81 -2.36
C ASP A 25 -6.12 -2.28 -2.80
N LEU A 26 -6.61 -2.57 -4.01
CA LEU A 26 -6.55 -3.93 -4.59
C LEU A 26 -5.11 -4.37 -4.87
N LEU A 27 -4.31 -3.49 -5.48
CA LEU A 27 -2.93 -3.80 -5.88
C LEU A 27 -1.98 -3.90 -4.67
N THR A 28 -2.23 -3.09 -3.64
CA THR A 28 -1.39 -3.04 -2.43
C THR A 28 -1.90 -3.93 -1.30
N GLY A 29 -2.99 -4.67 -1.52
CA GLY A 29 -3.54 -5.60 -0.53
C GLY A 29 -4.26 -4.94 0.65
N GLY A 30 -4.65 -3.66 0.52
CA GLY A 30 -5.39 -2.92 1.54
C GLY A 30 -5.13 -1.42 1.51
N GLU A 31 -5.71 -0.70 2.47
CA GLU A 31 -5.72 0.77 2.53
C GLU A 31 -4.43 1.39 3.08
N LEU A 32 -3.52 0.57 3.64
CA LEU A 32 -2.29 1.03 4.31
C LEU A 32 -1.46 1.94 3.40
N PHE A 33 -1.18 1.49 2.17
CA PHE A 33 -0.35 2.25 1.24
C PHE A 33 -1.02 3.55 0.81
N ARG A 34 -2.31 3.49 0.45
CA ARG A 34 -3.09 4.67 0.11
C ARG A 34 -3.12 5.68 1.26
N GLY A 35 -3.38 5.21 2.49
CA GLY A 35 -3.38 6.05 3.68
C GLY A 35 -2.02 6.65 4.04
N TRP A 36 -0.91 6.02 3.63
CA TRP A 36 0.41 6.64 3.73
C TRP A 36 0.60 7.75 2.69
N VAL A 37 0.19 7.54 1.44
CA VAL A 37 0.29 8.56 0.38
C VAL A 37 -0.62 9.76 0.65
N ASP A 38 -1.82 9.53 1.17
CA ASP A 38 -2.82 10.57 1.45
C ASP A 38 -2.48 11.42 2.70
N ASP A 39 -1.52 10.99 3.52
CA ASP A 39 -1.14 11.67 4.77
C ASP A 39 0.11 12.53 4.57
N ASP A 40 -0.11 13.85 4.41
CA ASP A 40 0.95 14.84 4.25
C ASP A 40 1.94 14.91 5.45
N GLN A 41 1.63 14.29 6.59
CA GLN A 41 2.54 14.22 7.74
C GLN A 41 3.47 13.02 7.70
N LYS A 42 3.21 12.02 6.83
CA LYS A 42 4.03 10.82 6.73
C LYS A 42 5.13 10.97 5.70
N GLY A 43 6.33 10.57 6.09
CA GLY A 43 7.49 10.50 5.21
C GLY A 43 7.76 9.08 4.71
N LEU A 44 8.80 8.94 3.88
CA LEU A 44 9.27 7.64 3.40
C LEU A 44 9.65 6.70 4.55
N LYS A 45 10.26 7.24 5.61
CA LYS A 45 10.72 6.45 6.75
C LYS A 45 9.57 5.76 7.48
N ASP A 46 8.41 6.41 7.60
CA ASP A 46 7.24 5.82 8.27
C ASP A 46 6.75 4.58 7.52
N LEU A 47 6.74 4.62 6.18
CA LEU A 47 6.42 3.46 5.35
C LEU A 47 7.50 2.38 5.45
N GLU A 48 8.78 2.76 5.36
CA GLU A 48 9.88 1.80 5.45
C GLU A 48 9.89 1.04 6.79
N ASP A 49 9.65 1.74 7.89
CA ASP A 49 9.61 1.12 9.22
C ASP A 49 8.44 0.13 9.32
N GLN A 50 7.28 0.45 8.74
CA GLN A 50 6.13 -0.44 8.69
C GLN A 50 6.40 -1.67 7.81
N LEU A 51 6.93 -1.49 6.61
CA LEU A 51 7.26 -2.58 5.70
C LEU A 51 8.33 -3.52 6.27
N LYS A 52 9.36 -2.97 6.94
CA LYS A 52 10.38 -3.78 7.63
C LYS A 52 9.77 -4.66 8.72
N ASN A 53 8.83 -4.12 9.50
CA ASN A 53 8.14 -4.89 10.52
C ASN A 53 7.35 -6.06 9.89
N ASP A 54 6.62 -5.80 8.82
CA ASP A 54 5.84 -6.82 8.11
C ASP A 54 6.75 -7.88 7.46
N GLU A 55 7.89 -7.47 6.90
CA GLU A 55 8.90 -8.38 6.33
C GLU A 55 9.51 -9.30 7.39
N GLU A 56 9.78 -8.80 8.59
CA GLU A 56 10.33 -9.62 9.68
C GLU A 56 9.28 -10.61 10.22
N ILE A 57 8.03 -10.19 10.38
CA ILE A 57 6.92 -11.12 10.72
C ILE A 57 6.81 -12.20 9.65
N TRP A 58 6.76 -11.81 8.37
CA TRP A 58 6.68 -12.76 7.28
C TRP A 58 7.87 -13.72 7.23
N ARG A 59 9.08 -13.21 7.51
CA ARG A 59 10.31 -14.02 7.59
C ARG A 59 10.17 -15.13 8.62
N GLU A 60 9.61 -14.84 9.78
CA GLU A 60 9.35 -15.84 10.83
C GLU A 60 8.23 -16.80 10.45
N GLU A 61 7.10 -16.29 9.97
CA GLU A 61 5.93 -17.10 9.59
C GLU A 61 6.24 -18.11 8.48
N ARG A 62 7.11 -17.74 7.54
CA ARG A 62 7.49 -18.64 6.43
C ARG A 62 8.50 -19.72 6.82
N LEU A 63 9.21 -19.61 7.96
CA LEU A 63 10.27 -20.55 8.36
C LEU A 63 9.84 -22.02 8.32
N PRO A 64 8.66 -22.41 8.83
CA PRO A 64 8.23 -23.82 8.83
C PRO A 64 7.99 -24.41 7.43
N PHE A 65 7.90 -23.57 6.40
CA PHE A 65 7.57 -23.96 5.03
C PHE A 65 8.77 -23.89 4.08
N LEU A 66 9.97 -23.52 4.56
CA LEU A 66 11.17 -23.46 3.73
C LEU A 66 11.68 -24.87 3.41
N LEU A 67 11.98 -25.11 2.13
CA LEU A 67 12.59 -26.36 1.65
C LEU A 67 14.05 -26.18 1.21
N TYR A 68 14.54 -24.94 1.15
CA TYR A 68 15.87 -24.54 0.71
C TYR A 68 16.25 -23.17 1.28
#